data_AF-A0A3D2B9U1-F1
#
_entry.id   AF-A0A3D2B9U1-F1
#
_cell.length_a   1.000
_cell.length_b   1.000
_cell.length_c   1.000
_cell.angle_alpha   90.00
_cell.angle_beta   90.00
_cell.angle_gamma   90.00
#
_symmetry.space_group_name_H-M   'P 1'
#
loop_
_entity.id
_entity.type
_entity.pdbx_description
1 polymer ?
#
loop_
_entity_poly.entity_id
_entity_poly.type
_entity_poly.pdbx_seq_one_letter_code
_entity_poly.pdbx_strand_id
1 'polypeptide(L)'
;TVGNQGAQVKNNQQVDTQSPLYATLQAAVLQAVNQHPLFFAAALPRQISSPLFNRYQQQETYGFHVDGAVRSHPQSGWMRTDLSATLFLSDPDSYEGGELVVNDTYGQHSVKLPAGDLVLYPSSSLHCVTPVTRGVRVASFMWIQSMIRDDKKRGMLFELDRNIQTLRARHGESDEVLSLLNLYHNLLREWSEI
;
A
#
# COMPACT_ATOMS: atom_id res chain seq x y z
N THR A 1 -11.36 5.11 -7.98
CA THR A 1 -12.35 4.32 -8.75
C THR A 1 -11.55 3.47 -9.70
N VAL A 2 -11.73 2.15 -9.67
CA VAL A 2 -11.20 1.29 -10.74
C VAL A 2 -11.89 1.71 -12.04
N GLY A 3 -11.14 1.75 -13.15
CA GLY A 3 -11.74 2.03 -14.46
C GLY A 3 -12.81 0.99 -14.79
N ASN A 4 -13.71 1.29 -15.74
CA ASN A 4 -14.81 0.38 -16.12
C ASN A 4 -14.37 -1.07 -16.39
N GLN A 5 -13.15 -1.28 -16.89
CA GLN A 5 -12.56 -2.61 -17.10
C GLN A 5 -12.32 -3.38 -15.80
N GLY A 6 -11.83 -2.71 -14.75
CA GLY A 6 -11.59 -3.32 -13.45
C GLY A 6 -12.88 -3.79 -12.77
N ALA A 7 -14.01 -3.11 -12.98
CA ALA A 7 -15.29 -3.54 -12.43
C ALA A 7 -15.82 -4.83 -13.10
N GLN A 8 -15.52 -5.05 -14.39
CA GLN A 8 -16.00 -6.21 -15.14
C GLN A 8 -15.28 -7.51 -14.79
N VAL A 9 -14.03 -7.42 -14.32
CA VAL A 9 -13.20 -8.60 -13.96
C VAL A 9 -13.17 -8.86 -12.46
N LYS A 10 -14.01 -8.17 -11.69
CA LYS A 10 -14.06 -8.26 -10.24
C LYS A 10 -15.24 -9.12 -9.80
N ASN A 11 -14.95 -10.24 -9.14
CA ASN A 11 -15.93 -11.07 -8.46
C ASN A 11 -15.47 -11.29 -7.02
N ASN A 12 -15.92 -10.44 -6.09
CA ASN A 12 -15.58 -10.54 -4.68
C ASN A 12 -16.66 -9.89 -3.81
N GLN A 13 -16.45 -9.91 -2.50
CA GLN A 13 -17.35 -9.28 -1.54
C GLN A 13 -16.66 -8.13 -0.84
N GLN A 14 -17.41 -7.10 -0.45
CA GLN A 14 -16.88 -5.94 0.26
C GLN A 14 -17.80 -5.53 1.40
N VAL A 15 -17.21 -4.95 2.43
CA VAL A 15 -17.97 -4.36 3.54
C VAL A 15 -18.77 -3.16 3.03
N ASP A 16 -20.03 -3.06 3.45
CA ASP A 16 -20.86 -1.89 3.17
C ASP A 16 -20.26 -0.64 3.84
N THR A 17 -19.91 0.35 3.01
CA THR A 17 -19.28 1.60 3.45
C THR A 17 -20.23 2.53 4.20
N GLN A 18 -21.54 2.25 4.18
CA GLN A 18 -22.54 2.99 4.96
C GLN A 18 -22.77 2.36 6.35
N SER A 19 -22.17 1.21 6.64
CA SER A 19 -22.36 0.54 7.94
C SER A 19 -21.59 1.23 9.07
N PRO A 20 -22.13 1.27 10.31
CA PRO A 20 -21.41 1.81 11.46
C PRO A 20 -20.08 1.10 11.72
N LEU A 21 -20.03 -0.21 11.49
CA LEU A 21 -18.82 -1.03 11.66
C LEU A 21 -17.70 -0.62 10.71
N TYR A 22 -18.02 -0.19 9.49
CA TYR A 22 -17.03 0.25 8.52
C TYR A 22 -16.19 1.42 9.05
N ALA A 23 -16.81 2.41 9.69
CA ALA A 23 -16.10 3.55 10.27
C ALA A 23 -15.10 3.11 11.35
N THR A 24 -15.47 2.16 12.21
CA THR A 24 -14.59 1.60 13.24
C THR A 24 -13.40 0.86 12.63
N LEU A 25 -13.65 -0.01 11.64
CA LEU A 25 -12.59 -0.76 10.97
C LEU A 25 -11.63 0.16 10.20
N GLN A 26 -12.18 1.15 9.51
CA GLN A 26 -11.42 2.17 8.78
C GLN A 26 -10.48 2.93 9.71
N ALA A 27 -10.98 3.39 10.86
CA ALA A 27 -10.20 4.11 11.86
C ALA A 27 -9.07 3.25 12.43
N ALA A 28 -9.33 1.97 12.73
CA ALA A 28 -8.32 1.05 13.27
C ALA A 28 -7.15 0.83 12.27
N VAL A 29 -7.46 0.60 11.00
CA VAL A 29 -6.43 0.43 9.95
C VAL A 29 -5.63 1.72 9.75
N LEU A 30 -6.31 2.87 9.66
CA LEU A 30 -5.63 4.16 9.51
C LEU A 30 -4.74 4.48 10.71
N GLN A 31 -5.18 4.20 11.93
CA GLN A 31 -4.38 4.38 13.13
C GLN A 31 -3.12 3.50 13.07
N ALA A 32 -3.25 2.22 12.74
CA ALA A 32 -2.14 1.28 12.68
C ALA A 32 -1.07 1.73 11.66
N VAL A 33 -1.46 2.06 10.42
CA VAL A 33 -0.49 2.45 9.38
C VAL A 33 0.16 3.80 9.67
N ASN A 34 -0.57 4.77 10.23
CA ASN A 34 0.00 6.08 10.58
C ASN A 34 0.97 6.02 11.76
N GLN A 35 0.87 4.99 12.62
CA GLN A 35 1.78 4.78 13.73
C GLN A 35 3.02 3.93 13.35
N HIS A 36 3.10 3.41 12.13
CA HIS A 36 4.15 2.48 11.72
C HIS A 36 5.32 3.21 11.03
N PRO A 37 6.51 3.34 11.66
CA PRO A 37 7.61 4.16 11.11
C PRO A 37 8.10 3.68 9.74
N LEU A 38 8.18 2.36 9.53
CA LEU A 38 8.60 1.80 8.25
C LEU A 38 7.59 2.10 7.13
N PHE A 39 6.30 2.17 7.45
CA PHE A 39 5.28 2.53 6.46
C PHE A 39 5.44 4.00 6.08
N PHE A 40 5.65 4.87 7.07
CA PHE A 40 5.90 6.28 6.81
C PHE A 40 7.16 6.49 5.94
N ALA A 41 8.27 5.84 6.28
CA ALA A 41 9.52 5.95 5.52
C ALA A 41 9.40 5.43 4.08
N ALA A 42 8.66 4.34 3.85
CA ALA A 42 8.49 3.75 2.52
C ALA A 42 7.47 4.51 1.65
N ALA A 43 6.37 4.98 2.25
CA ALA A 43 5.25 5.57 1.50
C ALA A 43 5.31 7.11 1.45
N LEU A 44 5.91 7.76 2.46
CA LEU A 44 5.91 9.22 2.66
C LEU A 44 4.51 9.82 2.42
N PRO A 45 3.48 9.38 3.17
CA PRO A 45 2.09 9.66 2.82
C PRO A 45 1.76 11.15 2.98
N ARG A 46 1.29 11.77 1.90
CA ARG A 46 0.60 13.08 1.94
C ARG A 46 -0.87 12.92 2.31
N GLN A 47 -1.47 11.86 1.79
CA GLN A 47 -2.87 11.52 2.00
C GLN A 47 -3.10 10.03 1.77
N ILE A 48 -3.93 9.40 2.60
CA ILE A 48 -4.32 8.00 2.49
C ILE A 48 -5.81 7.95 2.21
N SER A 49 -6.24 7.15 1.24
CA SER A 49 -7.65 6.92 1.00
C SER A 49 -8.31 6.20 2.16
N SER A 50 -9.62 6.35 2.34
CA SER A 50 -10.41 5.46 3.19
C SER A 50 -10.12 3.98 2.88
N PRO A 51 -9.53 3.21 3.84
CA PRO A 51 -9.31 1.79 3.65
C PRO A 51 -10.63 1.06 3.42
N LEU A 52 -10.63 0.23 2.40
CA LEU A 52 -11.74 -0.65 2.05
C LEU A 52 -11.42 -2.07 2.51
N PHE A 53 -12.44 -2.90 2.63
CA PHE A 53 -12.31 -4.29 3.08
C PHE A 53 -12.92 -5.20 2.03
N ASN A 54 -12.21 -6.26 1.70
CA ASN A 54 -12.66 -7.26 0.75
C ASN A 54 -12.54 -8.68 1.30
N ARG A 55 -13.39 -9.56 0.76
CA ARG A 55 -13.39 -10.99 1.02
C ARG A 55 -13.43 -11.73 -0.30
N TYR A 56 -12.64 -12.79 -0.40
CA TYR A 56 -12.61 -13.74 -1.52
C TYR A 56 -12.76 -15.18 -0.99
N GLN A 57 -13.66 -15.94 -1.59
CA GLN A 57 -13.90 -17.36 -1.34
C GLN A 57 -14.57 -18.01 -2.56
N GLN A 58 -14.65 -19.34 -2.65
CA GLN A 58 -15.49 -20.03 -3.64
C GLN A 58 -15.24 -19.57 -5.10
N GLN A 59 -13.98 -19.52 -5.53
CA GLN A 59 -13.53 -19.04 -6.86
C GLN A 59 -13.68 -17.53 -7.11
N GLU A 60 -14.06 -16.74 -6.10
CA GLU A 60 -13.96 -15.28 -6.18
C GLU A 60 -12.52 -14.84 -6.49
N THR A 61 -12.41 -13.82 -7.34
CA THR A 61 -11.15 -13.35 -7.94
C THR A 61 -11.27 -11.88 -8.31
N TYR A 62 -10.13 -11.25 -8.58
CA TYR A 62 -10.07 -9.97 -9.27
C TYR A 62 -9.06 -10.08 -10.40
N GLY A 63 -9.52 -10.15 -11.65
CA GLY A 63 -8.65 -10.24 -12.82
C GLY A 63 -7.70 -9.05 -12.98
N PHE A 64 -6.74 -9.19 -13.91
CA PHE A 64 -5.72 -8.18 -14.16
C PHE A 64 -6.33 -6.82 -14.49
N HIS A 65 -5.88 -5.80 -13.76
CA HIS A 65 -6.29 -4.41 -13.95
C HIS A 65 -5.19 -3.46 -13.46
N VAL A 66 -5.35 -2.18 -13.79
CA VAL A 66 -4.56 -1.08 -13.24
C VAL A 66 -5.53 -0.18 -12.46
N ASP A 67 -5.06 0.37 -11.35
CA ASP A 67 -5.85 1.29 -10.56
C ASP A 67 -6.04 2.63 -11.29
N GLY A 68 -7.17 3.29 -11.02
CA GLY A 68 -7.40 4.63 -11.53
C GLY A 68 -6.37 5.60 -10.95
N ALA A 69 -5.66 6.34 -11.81
CA ALA A 69 -4.57 7.26 -11.44
C ALA A 69 -4.99 8.41 -10.50
N VAL A 70 -6.29 8.72 -10.48
CA VAL A 70 -6.89 9.70 -9.58
C VAL A 70 -8.19 9.16 -8.98
N ARG A 71 -8.47 9.52 -7.72
CA ARG A 71 -9.70 9.13 -7.03
C ARG A 71 -10.20 10.26 -6.14
N SER A 72 -11.51 10.33 -5.98
CA SER A 72 -12.13 11.25 -5.03
C SER A 72 -11.84 10.78 -3.59
N HIS A 73 -11.55 11.75 -2.73
CA HIS A 73 -11.38 11.62 -1.31
C HIS A 73 -12.39 12.51 -0.57
N PRO A 74 -13.14 11.98 0.41
CA PRO A 74 -14.25 12.71 1.02
C PRO A 74 -13.88 14.07 1.61
N GLN A 75 -12.66 14.21 2.12
CA GLN A 75 -12.23 15.41 2.87
C GLN A 75 -11.34 16.36 2.07
N SER A 76 -10.74 15.91 0.96
CA SER A 76 -9.66 16.65 0.29
C SER A 76 -9.82 16.71 -1.23
N GLY A 77 -10.97 16.30 -1.76
CA GLY A 77 -11.22 16.33 -3.20
C GLY A 77 -10.43 15.24 -3.92
N TRP A 78 -9.73 15.58 -4.99
CA TRP A 78 -9.02 14.59 -5.80
C TRP A 78 -7.65 14.24 -5.20
N MET A 79 -7.35 12.94 -5.10
CA MET A 79 -6.01 12.44 -4.76
C MET A 79 -5.45 11.63 -5.92
N ARG A 80 -4.13 11.75 -6.13
CA ARG A 80 -3.36 10.87 -7.02
C ARG A 80 -3.10 9.53 -6.33
N THR A 81 -3.11 8.43 -7.07
CA THR A 81 -2.80 7.09 -6.54
C THR A 81 -1.37 6.72 -6.88
N ASP A 82 -0.43 7.06 -6.00
CA ASP A 82 0.98 6.72 -6.20
C ASP A 82 1.23 5.27 -5.81
N LEU A 83 0.80 4.90 -4.61
CA LEU A 83 0.95 3.55 -4.07
C LEU A 83 -0.40 2.92 -3.76
N SER A 84 -0.49 1.63 -4.03
CA SER A 84 -1.52 0.73 -3.54
C SER A 84 -0.96 -0.08 -2.37
N ALA A 85 -1.82 -0.35 -1.38
CA ALA A 85 -1.47 -1.14 -0.21
C ALA A 85 -2.52 -2.21 0.04
N THR A 86 -2.08 -3.38 0.48
CA THR A 86 -2.95 -4.47 0.96
C THR A 86 -2.45 -4.96 2.30
N LEU A 87 -3.28 -4.79 3.34
CA LEU A 87 -3.12 -5.37 4.66
C LEU A 87 -3.83 -6.72 4.69
N PHE A 88 -3.09 -7.79 4.93
CA PHE A 88 -3.63 -9.14 4.99
C PHE A 88 -4.31 -9.37 6.36
N LEU A 89 -5.54 -9.89 6.35
CA LEU A 89 -6.33 -10.15 7.56
C LEU A 89 -6.67 -11.65 7.72
N SER A 90 -6.01 -12.50 6.95
CA SER A 90 -6.14 -13.95 6.99
C SER A 90 -4.78 -14.57 6.76
N ASP A 91 -4.43 -15.59 7.53
CA ASP A 91 -3.15 -16.26 7.39
C ASP A 91 -3.06 -16.96 6.02
N PRO A 92 -1.88 -16.96 5.38
CA PRO A 92 -1.71 -17.48 4.02
C PRO A 92 -2.08 -18.96 3.94
N ASP A 93 -1.86 -19.73 5.01
CA ASP A 93 -2.14 -21.17 5.04
C ASP A 93 -3.63 -21.48 5.28
N SER A 94 -4.46 -20.47 5.57
CA SER A 94 -5.90 -20.64 5.81
C SER A 94 -6.75 -20.66 4.53
N TYR A 95 -6.16 -20.37 3.37
CA TYR A 95 -6.82 -20.39 2.06
C TYR A 95 -5.89 -20.86 0.94
N GLU A 96 -6.45 -21.46 -0.11
CA GLU A 96 -5.72 -21.86 -1.33
C GLU A 96 -6.01 -20.88 -2.47
N GLY A 97 -4.98 -20.57 -3.28
CA GLY A 97 -5.00 -19.45 -4.21
C GLY A 97 -5.00 -18.10 -3.49
N GLY A 98 -5.66 -17.09 -4.07
CA GLY A 98 -5.79 -15.75 -3.50
C GLY A 98 -4.50 -14.93 -3.45
N GLU A 99 -3.47 -15.33 -4.19
CA GLU A 99 -2.24 -14.55 -4.34
C GLU A 99 -2.55 -13.20 -4.99
N LEU A 100 -1.97 -12.14 -4.43
CA LEU A 100 -1.86 -10.86 -5.12
C LEU A 100 -0.70 -10.96 -6.11
N VAL A 101 -1.00 -10.95 -7.40
CA VAL A 101 0.03 -10.95 -8.46
C VAL A 101 0.22 -9.52 -8.94
N VAL A 102 1.44 -9.00 -8.85
CA VAL A 102 1.81 -7.65 -9.28
C VAL A 102 2.86 -7.75 -10.39
N ASN A 103 2.58 -7.12 -11.53
CA ASN A 103 3.54 -7.02 -12.63
C ASN A 103 4.40 -5.77 -12.46
N ASP A 104 5.69 -5.93 -12.69
CA ASP A 104 6.65 -4.84 -12.85
C ASP A 104 7.43 -4.98 -14.17
N THR A 105 8.45 -4.15 -14.35
CA THR A 105 9.31 -4.17 -15.55
C THR A 105 10.10 -5.48 -15.72
N TYR A 106 10.31 -6.22 -14.64
CA TYR A 106 11.20 -7.39 -14.59
C TYR A 106 10.44 -8.72 -14.44
N GLY A 107 9.13 -8.70 -14.20
CA GLY A 107 8.31 -9.90 -14.19
C GLY A 107 7.03 -9.77 -13.38
N GLN A 108 6.54 -10.92 -12.91
CA GLN A 108 5.37 -11.02 -12.05
C GLN A 108 5.81 -11.48 -10.66
N HIS A 109 5.31 -10.80 -9.64
CA HIS A 109 5.55 -11.13 -8.24
C HIS A 109 4.25 -11.60 -7.60
N SER A 110 4.25 -12.79 -7.02
CA SER A 110 3.10 -13.33 -6.29
C SER A 110 3.29 -13.09 -4.79
N VAL A 111 2.31 -12.46 -4.15
CA VAL A 111 2.39 -12.03 -2.75
C VAL A 111 1.23 -12.62 -1.96
N LYS A 112 1.58 -13.27 -0.84
CA LYS A 112 0.64 -13.83 0.12
C LYS A 112 1.32 -13.82 1.50
N LEU A 113 0.97 -12.86 2.35
CA LEU A 113 1.67 -12.58 3.61
C LEU A 113 0.85 -13.03 4.82
N PRO A 114 1.49 -13.25 5.99
CA PRO A 114 0.83 -13.47 7.28
C PRO A 114 -0.27 -12.44 7.60
N ALA A 115 -1.26 -12.83 8.43
CA ALA A 115 -2.24 -11.88 8.90
C ALA A 115 -1.56 -10.77 9.75
N GLY A 116 -1.88 -9.51 9.45
CA GLY A 116 -1.27 -8.34 10.06
C GLY A 116 -0.18 -7.69 9.20
N ASP A 117 0.37 -8.40 8.22
CA ASP A 117 1.39 -7.87 7.32
C ASP A 117 0.78 -7.06 6.18
N LEU A 118 1.53 -6.07 5.69
CA LEU A 118 1.10 -5.17 4.62
C LEU A 118 2.12 -5.17 3.48
N VAL A 119 1.61 -5.25 2.25
CA VAL A 119 2.40 -5.02 1.02
C VAL A 119 2.12 -3.62 0.47
N LEU A 120 3.17 -2.93 0.03
CA LEU A 120 3.13 -1.67 -0.72
C LEU A 120 3.65 -1.90 -2.14
N TYR A 121 2.95 -1.36 -3.14
CA TYR A 121 3.36 -1.44 -4.54
C TYR A 121 2.85 -0.24 -5.35
N PRO A 122 3.47 0.09 -6.49
CA PRO A 122 2.99 1.18 -7.36
C PRO A 122 1.57 0.92 -7.86
N SER A 123 0.68 1.92 -7.78
CA SER A 123 -0.70 1.77 -8.28
C SER A 123 -0.75 1.62 -9.81
N SER A 124 0.33 2.00 -10.50
CA SER A 124 0.51 1.84 -11.94
C SER A 124 0.78 0.39 -12.37
N SER A 125 1.10 -0.50 -11.44
CA SER A 125 1.37 -1.91 -11.76
C SER A 125 0.08 -2.63 -12.16
N LEU A 126 0.15 -3.39 -13.27
CA LEU A 126 -0.90 -4.34 -13.62
C LEU A 126 -0.93 -5.44 -12.55
N HIS A 127 -2.08 -5.65 -11.92
CA HIS A 127 -2.16 -6.61 -10.83
C HIS A 127 -3.51 -7.34 -10.80
N CYS A 128 -3.53 -8.51 -10.16
CA CYS A 128 -4.73 -9.33 -9.98
C CYS A 128 -4.71 -10.03 -8.62
N VAL A 129 -5.86 -10.55 -8.20
CA VAL A 129 -5.98 -11.50 -7.10
C VAL A 129 -6.46 -12.81 -7.71
N THR A 130 -5.61 -13.85 -7.66
CA THR A 130 -5.95 -15.17 -8.20
C THR A 130 -7.19 -15.74 -7.49
N PRO A 131 -7.93 -16.68 -8.12
CA PRO A 131 -9.11 -17.26 -7.50
C PRO A 131 -8.80 -17.91 -6.15
N VAL A 132 -9.65 -17.67 -5.14
CA VAL A 132 -9.59 -18.41 -3.87
C VAL A 132 -10.36 -19.72 -4.04
N THR A 133 -9.66 -20.82 -4.16
CA THR A 133 -10.26 -22.15 -4.44
C THR A 133 -10.76 -22.84 -3.18
N ARG A 134 -10.16 -22.55 -2.03
CA ARG A 134 -10.53 -23.09 -0.71
C ARG A 134 -10.25 -22.07 0.39
N GLY A 135 -11.04 -22.10 1.46
CA GLY A 135 -10.90 -21.17 2.58
C GLY A 135 -11.43 -19.78 2.24
N VAL A 136 -11.01 -18.79 3.02
CA VAL A 136 -11.47 -17.40 2.89
C VAL A 136 -10.28 -16.46 3.05
N ARG A 137 -10.07 -15.60 2.05
CA ARG A 137 -9.10 -14.50 2.13
C ARG A 137 -9.83 -13.21 2.48
N VAL A 138 -9.49 -12.61 3.61
CA VAL A 138 -9.93 -11.27 4.01
C VAL A 138 -8.74 -10.32 3.99
N ALA A 139 -8.94 -9.13 3.44
CA ALA A 139 -7.91 -8.09 3.44
C ALA A 139 -8.52 -6.69 3.56
N SER A 140 -7.70 -5.74 3.99
CA SER A 140 -7.95 -4.31 3.80
C SER A 140 -7.06 -3.78 2.70
N PHE A 141 -7.58 -2.90 1.84
CA PHE A 141 -6.82 -2.30 0.76
C PHE A 141 -7.09 -0.80 0.67
N MET A 142 -6.07 -0.05 0.28
CA MET A 142 -6.08 1.41 0.26
C MET A 142 -5.07 1.96 -0.75
N TRP A 143 -5.22 3.23 -1.08
CA TRP A 143 -4.31 3.99 -1.94
C TRP A 143 -3.69 5.13 -1.16
N ILE A 144 -2.48 5.49 -1.55
CA ILE A 144 -1.69 6.54 -0.92
C ILE A 144 -1.25 7.51 -2.01
N GLN A 145 -1.50 8.80 -1.75
CA GLN A 145 -0.79 9.88 -2.42
C GLN A 145 0.45 10.15 -1.58
N SER A 146 1.62 9.97 -2.18
CA SER A 146 2.88 10.28 -1.54
C SER A 146 3.17 11.78 -1.65
N MET A 147 3.92 12.31 -0.69
CA MET A 147 4.61 13.59 -0.84
C MET A 147 5.57 13.54 -2.03
N ILE A 148 6.11 12.36 -2.35
CA ILE A 148 7.06 12.15 -3.45
C ILE A 148 6.37 11.41 -4.60
N ARG A 149 5.98 12.16 -5.64
CA ARG A 149 5.31 11.63 -6.84
C ARG A 149 6.11 10.54 -7.55
N ASP A 150 7.41 10.75 -7.70
CA ASP A 150 8.27 9.86 -8.49
C ASP A 150 8.74 8.65 -7.67
N ASP A 151 8.45 7.44 -8.16
CA ASP A 151 8.77 6.17 -7.49
C ASP A 151 10.27 5.98 -7.25
N LYS A 152 11.12 6.41 -8.18
CA LYS A 152 12.59 6.29 -8.05
C LYS A 152 13.10 7.24 -6.97
N LYS A 153 12.62 8.49 -6.96
CA LYS A 153 12.95 9.46 -5.91
C LYS A 153 12.54 8.98 -4.53
N ARG A 154 11.34 8.41 -4.42
CA ARG A 154 10.83 7.83 -3.17
C ARG A 154 11.68 6.63 -2.73
N GLY A 155 12.03 5.74 -3.66
CA GLY A 155 12.93 4.61 -3.39
C GLY A 155 14.32 5.06 -2.91
N MET A 156 14.91 6.08 -3.53
CA MET A 156 16.19 6.65 -3.11
C MET A 156 16.14 7.23 -1.69
N LEU A 157 15.06 7.94 -1.33
CA LEU A 157 14.86 8.46 0.02
C LEU A 157 14.73 7.32 1.05
N PHE A 158 13.95 6.29 0.72
CA PHE A 158 13.77 5.12 1.59
C PHE A 158 15.09 4.37 1.84
N GLU A 159 15.89 4.18 0.80
CA GLU A 159 17.21 3.55 0.92
C GLU A 159 18.17 4.40 1.75
N LEU A 160 18.19 5.72 1.53
CA LEU A 160 19.01 6.65 2.30
C LEU A 160 18.64 6.64 3.79
N ASP A 161 17.36 6.72 4.13
CA ASP A 161 16.91 6.64 5.54
C ASP A 161 17.33 5.31 6.16
N ARG A 162 17.09 4.17 5.48
CA ARG A 162 17.50 2.85 5.98
C ARG A 162 19.01 2.77 6.22
N ASN A 163 19.83 3.33 5.34
CA ASN A 163 21.28 3.36 5.49
C ASN A 163 21.70 4.23 6.69
N ILE A 164 21.08 5.40 6.88
CA ILE A 164 21.31 6.26 8.05
C ILE A 164 20.97 5.51 9.35
N GLN A 165 19.79 4.87 9.43
CA GLN A 165 19.39 4.11 10.61
C GLN A 165 20.35 2.94 10.89
N THR A 166 20.79 2.25 9.83
CA THR A 166 21.74 1.13 9.95
C THR A 166 23.11 1.59 10.47
N LEU A 167 23.63 2.70 9.94
CA LEU A 167 24.90 3.28 10.38
C LEU A 167 24.81 3.73 11.84
N ARG A 168 23.74 4.46 12.19
CA ARG A 168 23.47 4.90 13.56
C ARG A 168 23.40 3.72 14.53
N ALA A 169 22.72 2.64 14.17
CA ALA A 169 22.61 1.46 15.02
C ALA A 169 23.95 0.72 15.22
N ARG A 170 24.84 0.74 14.22
CA ARG A 170 26.15 0.05 14.28
C ARG A 170 27.25 0.87 14.93
N HIS A 171 27.25 2.18 14.72
CA HIS A 171 28.38 3.06 15.04
C HIS A 171 28.01 4.20 16.00
N GLY A 172 26.73 4.37 16.33
CA GLY A 172 26.24 5.50 17.12
C GLY A 172 26.05 6.77 16.28
N GLU A 173 25.79 7.88 16.96
CA GLU A 173 25.75 9.19 16.31
C GLU A 173 27.16 9.64 15.92
N SER A 174 27.30 10.28 14.75
CA SER A 174 28.53 10.92 14.26
C SER A 174 28.20 12.14 13.40
N ASP A 175 29.20 12.96 13.10
CA ASP A 175 29.05 14.12 12.21
C ASP A 175 28.61 13.69 10.80
N GLU A 176 29.06 12.53 10.31
CA GLU A 176 28.66 11.96 9.02
C GLU A 176 27.21 11.49 9.05
N VAL A 177 26.75 10.82 10.12
CA VAL A 177 25.34 10.42 10.28
C VAL A 177 24.44 11.65 10.28
N LEU A 178 24.85 12.71 11.00
CA LEU A 178 24.13 13.98 11.01
C LEU A 178 24.12 14.66 9.63
N SER A 179 25.23 14.63 8.92
CA SER A 179 25.34 15.18 7.56
C SER A 179 24.45 14.43 6.56
N LEU A 180 24.40 13.09 6.62
CA LEU A 180 23.50 12.27 5.81
C LEU A 180 22.03 12.52 6.15
N LEU A 181 21.71 12.68 7.43
CA LEU A 181 20.35 13.05 7.87
C LEU A 181 19.95 14.43 7.34
N ASN A 182 20.86 15.40 7.36
CA ASN A 182 20.65 16.71 6.75
C ASN A 182 20.41 16.59 5.23
N LEU A 183 21.20 15.77 4.53
CA LEU A 183 21.00 15.50 3.11
C LEU A 183 19.62 14.89 2.84
N TYR A 184 19.21 13.88 3.61
CA TYR A 184 17.87 13.27 3.51
C TYR A 184 16.76 14.33 3.63
N HIS A 185 16.83 15.20 4.65
CA HIS A 185 15.82 16.24 4.84
C HIS A 185 15.83 17.30 3.75
N ASN A 186 16.99 17.63 3.17
CA ASN A 186 17.05 18.56 2.04
C ASN A 186 16.45 17.94 0.78
N LEU A 187 16.76 16.68 0.45
CA LEU A 187 16.15 15.98 -0.67
C LEU A 187 14.63 15.84 -0.50
N LEU A 188 14.18 15.51 0.72
CA LEU A 188 12.76 15.45 1.05
C LEU A 188 12.09 16.82 0.81
N ARG A 189 12.72 17.92 1.25
CA ARG A 189 12.20 19.28 1.03
C ARG A 189 12.13 19.65 -0.46
N GLU A 190 13.15 19.31 -1.24
CA GLU A 190 13.22 19.60 -2.67
C GLU A 190 12.21 18.80 -3.51
N TRP A 191 11.90 17.56 -3.11
CA TRP A 191 11.06 16.65 -3.91
C TRP A 191 9.62 16.54 -3.44
N SER A 192 9.26 17.11 -2.28
CA SER A 192 7.91 17.02 -1.74
C SER A 192 6.90 17.91 -2.45
N GLU A 193 5.73 17.35 -2.73
CA GLU A 193 4.51 18.03 -3.16
C GLU A 193 3.49 17.97 -1.99
N ILE A 194 3.28 19.08 -1.28
CA ILE A 194 2.42 19.18 -0.09
C ILE A 194 1.23 20.12 -0.29
#